data_AF-A0A961XNF2-F1
#
_entry.id   AF-A0A961XNF2-F1
#
_cell.length_a   1.000
_cell.length_b   1.000
_cell.length_c   1.000
_cell.angle_alpha   90.00
_cell.angle_beta   90.00
_cell.angle_gamma   90.00
#
_symmetry.space_group_name_H-M   'P 1'
#
loop_
_entity.id
_entity.type
_entity.pdbx_description
1 polymer ?
#
loop_
_entity_poly.entity_id
_entity_poly.type
_entity_poly.pdbx_seq_one_letter_code
_entity_poly.pdbx_strand_id
1 'polypeptide(L)'
;MRKLVLPLAVVTHLLSAPHHATAFGTVSVAGQDREHEKITRIALADAGFGPKTMDEIAGTEGRFGAVGAPDSPDRGLLTKPYAHCDGADHLDLPGYPQTADQAYAILASCRSFIMKSLQRAVEAAGRIADANGRVDTREIPSLVPCSYNGKSGRAKCDVLAQLGLAFHAAQDFYAHTNWNDTALNAPLGPLNPPGLQKTGRAPWLDPRKRPGPVPGLISGCFEGKPERANCFFGNGQDRVRHRVLNKDEGPINVASRRAG
;
A
#
# COMPACT_ATOMS: atom_id res chain seq x y z
N MET A 1 21.90 7.35 -68.33
CA MET A 1 20.69 7.31 -67.47
C MET A 1 21.01 6.48 -66.23
N ARG A 2 21.36 7.12 -65.10
CA ARG A 2 21.64 6.45 -63.81
C ARG A 2 20.36 6.49 -62.96
N LYS A 3 19.82 5.32 -62.62
CA LYS A 3 18.66 5.20 -61.71
C LYS A 3 19.15 5.37 -60.26
N LEU A 4 18.62 6.37 -59.57
CA LEU A 4 18.76 6.51 -58.11
C LEU A 4 17.75 5.58 -57.44
N VAL A 5 18.22 4.69 -56.57
CA VAL A 5 17.37 3.90 -55.67
C VAL A 5 17.49 4.54 -54.29
N LEU A 6 16.39 5.10 -53.78
CA LEU A 6 16.29 5.58 -52.41
C LEU A 6 15.93 4.40 -51.50
N PRO A 7 16.63 4.15 -50.38
CA PRO A 7 16.19 3.15 -49.41
C PRO A 7 15.10 3.74 -48.51
N LEU A 8 13.99 3.02 -48.39
CA LEU A 8 12.90 3.32 -47.47
C LEU A 8 13.35 2.93 -46.06
N ALA A 9 13.62 3.91 -45.20
CA ALA A 9 13.92 3.66 -43.79
C ALA A 9 12.62 3.31 -43.05
N VAL A 10 12.44 2.03 -42.76
CA VAL A 10 11.38 1.55 -41.87
C VAL A 10 11.80 1.88 -40.44
N VAL A 11 11.20 2.93 -39.87
CA VAL A 11 11.31 3.23 -38.44
C VAL A 11 10.40 2.24 -37.71
N THR A 12 10.98 1.15 -37.23
CA THR A 12 10.31 0.21 -36.33
C THR A 12 10.16 0.90 -34.97
N HIS A 13 9.00 1.51 -34.72
CA HIS A 13 8.60 1.84 -33.36
C HIS A 13 8.40 0.51 -32.61
N LEU A 14 9.45 0.08 -31.90
CA LEU A 14 9.33 -0.87 -30.81
C LEU A 14 8.43 -0.20 -29.76
N LEU A 15 7.13 -0.47 -29.86
CA LEU A 15 6.20 -0.33 -28.75
C LEU A 15 6.71 -1.27 -27.66
N SER A 16 7.52 -0.74 -26.75
CA SER A 16 7.80 -1.39 -25.48
C SER A 16 6.46 -1.63 -24.82
N ALA A 17 5.97 -2.88 -24.84
CA ALA A 17 4.85 -3.25 -24.01
C ALA A 17 5.22 -2.90 -22.56
N PRO A 18 4.37 -2.16 -21.82
CA PRO A 18 4.63 -1.88 -20.40
C PRO A 18 4.87 -3.23 -19.72
N HIS A 19 6.04 -3.36 -19.10
CA HIS A 19 6.34 -4.51 -18.28
C HIS A 19 5.42 -4.40 -17.08
N HIS A 20 4.33 -5.20 -17.06
CA HIS A 20 3.44 -5.30 -15.90
C HIS A 20 4.25 -5.62 -14.65
N ALA A 21 4.67 -4.60 -13.92
CA ALA A 21 5.34 -4.73 -12.65
C ALA A 21 4.28 -5.16 -11.63
N THR A 22 4.56 -6.27 -10.95
CA THR A 22 3.59 -6.95 -10.10
C THR A 22 3.49 -6.42 -8.69
N ALA A 23 4.27 -5.40 -8.26
CA ALA A 23 4.41 -5.23 -6.83
C ALA A 23 4.93 -3.87 -6.33
N PHE A 24 4.02 -3.03 -5.84
CA PHE A 24 4.30 -2.22 -4.64
C PHE A 24 4.58 -3.16 -3.46
N GLY A 25 5.54 -2.84 -2.59
CA GLY A 25 5.66 -3.53 -1.30
C GLY A 25 6.91 -3.22 -0.47
N THR A 26 7.32 -4.21 0.31
CA THR A 26 8.31 -4.07 1.39
C THR A 26 9.71 -4.59 1.03
N VAL A 27 9.85 -5.46 0.03
CA VAL A 27 11.13 -6.12 -0.31
C VAL A 27 11.74 -5.58 -1.60
N SER A 28 12.94 -6.04 -1.98
CA SER A 28 13.62 -5.67 -3.25
C SER A 28 13.59 -6.80 -4.29
N VAL A 29 12.60 -7.69 -4.20
CA VAL A 29 12.49 -8.88 -5.06
C VAL A 29 11.06 -9.01 -5.59
N ALA A 30 10.86 -9.83 -6.62
CA ALA A 30 9.56 -10.04 -7.26
C ALA A 30 8.92 -8.75 -7.85
N GLY A 31 9.77 -7.80 -8.26
CA GLY A 31 9.36 -6.54 -8.87
C GLY A 31 9.20 -5.37 -7.90
N GLN A 32 9.29 -5.61 -6.58
CA GLN A 32 9.29 -4.56 -5.55
C GLN A 32 10.65 -3.90 -5.41
N ASP A 33 10.67 -2.67 -4.92
CA ASP A 33 11.85 -1.88 -4.57
C ASP A 33 11.65 -1.10 -3.25
N ARG A 34 11.04 -1.77 -2.25
CA ARG A 34 10.87 -1.29 -0.87
C ARG A 34 10.12 0.04 -0.78
N GLU A 35 9.00 0.12 -1.48
CA GLU A 35 8.17 1.31 -1.60
C GLU A 35 7.71 1.79 -0.22
N HIS A 36 7.29 0.86 0.66
CA HIS A 36 6.89 1.19 2.04
C HIS A 36 8.01 1.88 2.82
N GLU A 37 9.25 1.40 2.72
CA GLU A 37 10.41 2.01 3.39
C GLU A 37 10.62 3.43 2.85
N LYS A 38 10.73 3.55 1.52
CA LYS A 38 11.12 4.80 0.86
C LYS A 38 10.07 5.90 1.02
N ILE A 39 8.79 5.57 0.85
CA ILE A 39 7.69 6.52 1.07
C ILE A 39 7.65 6.97 2.52
N THR A 40 7.85 6.06 3.47
CA THR A 40 7.88 6.40 4.90
C THR A 40 9.02 7.36 5.23
N ARG A 41 10.22 7.11 4.70
CA ARG A 41 11.38 8.01 4.86
C ARG A 41 11.10 9.40 4.29
N ILE A 42 10.54 9.49 3.09
CA ILE A 42 10.19 10.78 2.45
C ILE A 42 9.13 11.51 3.27
N ALA A 43 8.04 10.83 3.63
CA ALA A 43 6.90 11.44 4.30
C ALA A 43 7.23 11.93 5.72
N LEU A 44 8.17 11.29 6.41
CA LEU A 44 8.55 11.60 7.80
C LEU A 44 9.89 12.34 7.91
N ALA A 45 10.52 12.72 6.80
CA ALA A 45 11.84 13.35 6.80
C ALA A 45 11.91 14.61 7.68
N ASP A 46 10.83 15.37 7.76
CA ASP A 46 10.74 16.61 8.55
C ASP A 46 9.99 16.42 9.89
N ALA A 47 9.69 15.17 10.27
CA ALA A 47 8.99 14.86 11.52
C ALA A 47 9.90 14.93 12.77
N GLY A 48 11.19 15.23 12.60
CA GLY A 48 12.15 15.35 13.69
C GLY A 48 12.64 14.01 14.27
N PHE A 49 12.40 12.90 13.58
CA PHE A 49 12.94 11.61 14.01
C PHE A 49 14.45 11.54 13.82
N GLY A 50 15.16 11.14 14.88
CA GLY A 50 16.56 10.75 14.76
C GLY A 50 16.73 9.49 13.90
N PRO A 51 17.93 9.25 13.34
CA PRO A 51 18.16 8.20 12.33
C PRO A 51 17.74 6.81 12.81
N LYS A 52 18.07 6.44 14.05
CA LYS A 52 17.67 5.14 14.61
C LYS A 52 16.16 4.95 14.69
N THR A 53 15.40 6.00 15.01
CA THR A 53 13.93 5.90 15.06
C THR A 53 13.34 5.87 13.66
N MET A 54 13.95 6.57 12.70
CA MET A 54 13.59 6.47 11.29
C MET A 54 13.79 5.04 10.76
N ASP A 55 14.93 4.41 11.04
CA ASP A 55 15.20 3.03 10.63
C ASP A 55 14.26 2.02 11.28
N GLU A 56 13.85 2.27 12.52
CA GLU A 56 12.88 1.43 13.22
C GLU A 56 11.48 1.52 12.60
N ILE A 57 11.01 2.71 12.22
CA ILE A 57 9.68 2.86 11.62
C ILE A 57 9.65 2.48 10.13
N ALA A 58 10.61 2.95 9.35
CA ALA A 58 10.64 2.75 7.90
C ALA A 58 11.23 1.38 7.50
N GLY A 59 12.12 0.83 8.32
CA GLY A 59 12.93 -0.32 7.93
C GLY A 59 14.25 0.09 7.28
N THR A 60 15.04 -0.89 6.91
CA THR A 60 16.30 -0.74 6.17
C THR A 60 16.40 -1.89 5.16
N GLU A 61 17.46 -1.90 4.34
CA GLU A 61 17.76 -3.09 3.55
C GLU A 61 17.83 -4.33 4.45
N GLY A 62 17.08 -5.38 4.08
CA GLY A 62 16.95 -6.62 4.85
C GLY A 62 16.14 -6.54 6.15
N ARG A 63 15.57 -5.39 6.52
CA ARG A 63 14.70 -5.22 7.70
C ARG A 63 13.40 -4.52 7.34
N PHE A 64 12.28 -5.18 7.60
CA PHE A 64 10.93 -4.68 7.32
C PHE A 64 10.59 -3.36 8.05
N GLY A 65 11.19 -3.10 9.21
CA GLY A 65 10.77 -2.00 10.08
C GLY A 65 9.33 -2.16 10.56
N ALA A 66 8.79 -1.11 11.18
CA ALA A 66 7.39 -1.13 11.62
C ALA A 66 6.41 -1.05 10.44
N VAL A 67 6.72 -0.26 9.41
CA VAL A 67 5.86 -0.10 8.22
C VAL A 67 5.80 -1.36 7.38
N GLY A 68 6.89 -2.12 7.28
CA GLY A 68 6.86 -3.41 6.59
C GLY A 68 6.25 -4.55 7.39
N ALA A 69 5.98 -4.36 8.70
CA ALA A 69 5.57 -5.44 9.59
C ALA A 69 4.36 -6.27 9.08
N PRO A 70 3.32 -5.70 8.44
CA PRO A 70 2.22 -6.49 7.89
C PRO A 70 2.64 -7.54 6.85
N ASP A 71 3.66 -7.25 6.06
CA ASP A 71 4.22 -8.17 5.04
C ASP A 71 5.15 -9.23 5.64
N SER A 72 5.53 -9.08 6.91
CA SER A 72 6.42 -10.04 7.56
C SER A 72 5.67 -11.35 7.85
N PRO A 73 6.20 -12.52 7.46
CA PRO A 73 5.53 -13.81 7.69
C PRO A 73 5.24 -14.10 9.17
N ASP A 74 6.10 -13.62 10.07
CA ASP A 74 5.95 -13.81 11.52
C ASP A 74 4.82 -12.96 12.14
N ARG A 75 4.34 -11.95 11.42
CA ARG A 75 3.28 -11.04 11.90
C ARG A 75 1.87 -11.58 11.68
N GLY A 76 1.69 -12.49 10.72
CA GLY A 76 0.40 -13.11 10.41
C GLY A 76 -0.64 -12.18 9.76
N LEU A 77 -0.19 -11.07 9.17
CA LEU A 77 -1.05 -10.09 8.51
C LEU A 77 -1.03 -10.14 6.98
N LEU A 78 -0.02 -10.78 6.37
CA LEU A 78 0.22 -10.88 4.93
C LEU A 78 -1.01 -11.23 4.06
N THR A 79 -1.95 -12.00 4.60
CA THR A 79 -3.16 -12.46 3.88
C THR A 79 -4.44 -11.81 4.40
N LYS A 80 -4.34 -10.73 5.18
CA LYS A 80 -5.48 -10.05 5.77
C LYS A 80 -5.87 -8.84 4.91
N PRO A 81 -7.01 -8.88 4.19
CA PRO A 81 -7.38 -7.79 3.29
C PRO A 81 -7.48 -6.43 3.98
N TYR A 82 -7.92 -6.39 5.25
CA TYR A 82 -7.99 -5.14 6.01
C TYR A 82 -6.62 -4.51 6.33
N ALA A 83 -5.52 -5.28 6.29
CA ALA A 83 -4.17 -4.77 6.54
C ALA A 83 -3.52 -4.20 5.28
N HIS A 84 -3.99 -4.65 4.10
CA HIS A 84 -3.47 -4.27 2.78
C HIS A 84 -4.48 -3.50 1.92
N CYS A 85 -5.63 -3.12 2.50
CA CYS A 85 -6.73 -2.47 1.79
C CYS A 85 -7.22 -3.21 0.52
N ASP A 86 -7.06 -4.53 0.47
CA ASP A 86 -7.36 -5.38 -0.68
C ASP A 86 -8.76 -5.99 -0.63
N GLY A 87 -9.16 -6.64 -1.73
CA GLY A 87 -10.32 -7.52 -1.79
C GLY A 87 -11.66 -6.83 -1.99
N ALA A 88 -11.69 -5.51 -2.14
CA ALA A 88 -12.91 -4.74 -2.36
C ALA A 88 -13.20 -4.52 -3.86
N ASP A 89 -13.05 -5.56 -4.66
CA ASP A 89 -13.30 -5.48 -6.10
C ASP A 89 -14.80 -5.53 -6.38
N HIS A 90 -15.30 -4.57 -7.15
CA HIS A 90 -16.68 -4.58 -7.60
C HIS A 90 -16.75 -3.96 -9.00
N LEU A 91 -17.51 -4.59 -9.88
CA LEU A 91 -17.91 -4.01 -11.16
C LEU A 91 -19.41 -4.22 -11.32
N ASP A 92 -20.09 -3.22 -11.87
CA ASP A 92 -21.50 -3.31 -12.24
C ASP A 92 -21.64 -4.08 -13.57
N LEU A 93 -21.35 -5.37 -13.50
CA LEU A 93 -21.42 -6.32 -14.61
C LEU A 93 -22.34 -7.49 -14.22
N PRO A 94 -23.18 -7.97 -15.16
CA PRO A 94 -24.00 -9.15 -14.90
C PRO A 94 -23.16 -10.35 -14.43
N GLY A 95 -23.53 -10.90 -13.27
CA GLY A 95 -22.86 -12.07 -12.69
C GLY A 95 -21.57 -11.79 -11.92
N TYR A 96 -21.14 -10.53 -11.76
CA TYR A 96 -19.99 -10.19 -10.90
C TYR A 96 -20.28 -10.62 -9.45
N PRO A 97 -19.35 -11.32 -8.76
CA PRO A 97 -19.65 -12.06 -7.54
C PRO A 97 -19.80 -11.17 -6.30
N GLN A 98 -19.15 -10.00 -6.30
CA GLN A 98 -19.10 -9.08 -5.18
C GLN A 98 -19.98 -7.86 -5.46
N THR A 99 -20.84 -7.51 -4.50
CA THR A 99 -21.70 -6.32 -4.57
C THR A 99 -20.96 -5.06 -4.13
N ALA A 100 -21.49 -3.89 -4.48
CA ALA A 100 -20.95 -2.60 -4.04
C ALA A 100 -20.89 -2.48 -2.50
N ASP A 101 -21.92 -2.99 -1.80
CA ASP A 101 -21.97 -2.94 -0.34
C ASP A 101 -20.92 -3.84 0.32
N GLN A 102 -20.66 -5.02 -0.25
CA GLN A 102 -19.61 -5.92 0.21
C GLN A 102 -18.22 -5.29 0.03
N ALA A 103 -17.94 -4.73 -1.16
CA ALA A 103 -16.70 -4.01 -1.43
C ALA A 103 -16.52 -2.82 -0.46
N TYR A 104 -17.57 -2.03 -0.22
CA TYR A 104 -17.52 -0.95 0.75
C TYR A 104 -17.22 -1.44 2.17
N ALA A 105 -17.86 -2.53 2.62
CA ALA A 105 -17.61 -3.09 3.94
C ALA A 105 -16.15 -3.52 4.13
N ILE A 106 -15.53 -4.08 3.09
CA ILE A 106 -14.11 -4.45 3.09
C ILE A 106 -13.22 -3.21 3.20
N LEU A 107 -13.43 -2.19 2.36
CA LEU A 107 -12.69 -0.92 2.47
C LEU A 107 -12.87 -0.29 3.85
N ALA A 108 -14.11 -0.22 4.34
CA ALA A 108 -14.41 0.32 5.67
C ALA A 108 -13.67 -0.43 6.78
N SER A 109 -13.45 -1.74 6.63
CA SER A 109 -12.62 -2.52 7.56
C SER A 109 -11.14 -2.11 7.54
N CYS A 110 -10.58 -1.83 6.36
CA CYS A 110 -9.21 -1.31 6.23
C CYS A 110 -9.08 0.07 6.90
N ARG A 111 -10.04 0.99 6.65
CA ARG A 111 -10.06 2.27 7.36
C ARG A 111 -10.16 2.10 8.87
N SER A 112 -11.04 1.20 9.33
CA SER A 112 -11.21 0.90 10.75
C SER A 112 -9.89 0.41 11.35
N PHE A 113 -9.14 -0.42 10.63
CA PHE A 113 -7.80 -0.87 11.02
C PHE A 113 -6.83 0.30 11.17
N ILE A 114 -6.72 1.17 10.16
CA ILE A 114 -5.87 2.37 10.20
C ILE A 114 -6.20 3.24 11.41
N MET A 115 -7.48 3.57 11.62
CA MET A 115 -7.91 4.45 12.71
C MET A 115 -7.68 3.84 14.09
N LYS A 116 -7.95 2.53 14.24
CA LYS A 116 -7.67 1.81 15.49
C LYS A 116 -6.17 1.75 15.78
N SER A 117 -5.33 1.55 14.76
CA SER A 117 -3.89 1.57 14.91
C SER A 117 -3.38 2.95 15.33
N LEU A 118 -3.86 4.04 14.72
CA LEU A 118 -3.53 5.40 15.18
C LEU A 118 -3.96 5.65 16.64
N GLN A 119 -5.15 5.20 17.03
CA GLN A 119 -5.61 5.30 18.41
C GLN A 119 -4.70 4.52 19.37
N ARG A 120 -4.37 3.26 19.04
CA ARG A 120 -3.46 2.42 19.84
C ARG A 120 -2.06 3.00 19.96
N ALA A 121 -1.58 3.70 18.93
CA ALA A 121 -0.32 4.42 19.00
C ALA A 121 -0.37 5.52 20.07
N VAL A 122 -1.47 6.29 20.14
CA VAL A 122 -1.67 7.31 21.19
C VAL A 122 -1.77 6.67 22.57
N GLU A 123 -2.52 5.58 22.71
CA GLU A 123 -2.63 4.83 23.98
C GLU A 123 -1.27 4.29 24.44
N ALA A 124 -0.47 3.74 23.53
CA ALA A 124 0.89 3.28 23.82
C ALA A 124 1.80 4.44 24.21
N ALA A 125 1.68 5.60 23.56
CA ALA A 125 2.47 6.78 23.89
C ALA A 125 2.21 7.27 25.33
N GLY A 126 0.98 7.12 25.83
CA GLY A 126 0.63 7.41 27.22
C GLY A 126 1.46 6.63 28.24
N ARG A 127 1.95 5.43 27.88
CA ARG A 127 2.81 4.61 28.75
C ARG A 127 4.27 5.05 28.78
N ILE A 128 4.69 5.97 27.91
CA ILE A 128 6.05 6.54 27.95
C ILE A 128 6.21 7.46 29.16
N ALA A 129 5.11 8.05 29.65
CA ALA A 129 5.13 8.87 30.86
C ALA A 129 4.99 8.00 32.12
N ASP A 130 5.75 8.34 33.16
CA ASP A 130 5.59 7.79 34.50
C ASP A 130 4.37 8.41 35.23
N ALA A 131 4.11 7.95 36.46
CA ALA A 131 3.01 8.43 37.29
C ALA A 131 3.08 9.95 37.62
N ASN A 132 4.25 10.58 37.44
CA ASN A 132 4.46 12.01 37.66
C ASN A 132 4.47 12.82 36.35
N GLY A 133 4.13 12.18 35.22
CA GLY A 133 4.15 12.81 33.91
C GLY A 133 5.56 13.03 33.32
N ARG A 134 6.60 12.40 33.89
CA ARG A 134 7.97 12.48 33.37
C ARG A 134 8.22 11.34 32.40
N VAL A 135 9.13 11.53 31.45
CA VAL A 135 9.52 10.46 30.51
C VAL A 135 10.19 9.33 31.27
N ASP A 136 9.62 8.13 31.20
CA ASP A 136 10.24 6.90 31.67
C ASP A 136 11.25 6.40 30.64
N THR A 137 12.53 6.61 30.93
CA THR A 137 13.62 6.25 30.01
C THR A 137 13.75 4.74 29.77
N ARG A 138 13.17 3.90 30.64
CA ARG A 138 13.12 2.44 30.46
C ARG A 138 12.22 2.03 29.29
N GLU A 139 11.28 2.89 28.91
CA GLU A 139 10.37 2.67 27.78
C GLU A 139 10.95 3.13 26.43
N ILE A 140 12.05 3.89 26.45
CA ILE A 140 12.70 4.47 25.25
C ILE A 140 14.22 4.18 25.13
N PRO A 141 14.75 3.00 25.53
CA PRO A 141 16.18 2.73 25.44
C PRO A 141 16.64 2.72 23.97
N SER A 142 17.78 3.35 23.69
CA SER A 142 18.33 3.48 22.33
C SER A 142 19.24 2.32 21.90
N LEU A 143 19.58 1.43 22.84
CA LEU A 143 20.48 0.29 22.62
C LEU A 143 19.75 -0.99 22.24
N VAL A 144 18.46 -1.10 22.55
CA VAL A 144 17.69 -2.32 22.29
C VAL A 144 16.71 -2.05 21.14
N PRO A 145 16.84 -2.76 20.01
CA PRO A 145 15.94 -2.57 18.87
C PRO A 145 14.52 -3.04 19.22
N CYS A 146 13.56 -2.61 18.40
CA CYS A 146 12.19 -3.08 18.51
C CYS A 146 11.99 -4.37 17.71
N SER A 147 10.98 -5.14 18.09
CA SER A 147 10.50 -6.31 17.35
C SER A 147 9.03 -6.11 17.02
N TYR A 148 8.65 -6.33 15.76
CA TYR A 148 7.31 -6.02 15.25
C TYR A 148 6.45 -7.25 14.97
N ASN A 149 6.69 -8.35 15.69
CA ASN A 149 6.05 -9.67 15.50
C ASN A 149 4.63 -9.82 16.09
N GLY A 150 4.01 -8.74 16.58
CA GLY A 150 2.67 -8.77 17.17
C GLY A 150 2.63 -8.77 18.69
N LYS A 151 3.77 -8.99 19.35
CA LYS A 151 3.86 -8.92 20.82
C LYS A 151 4.04 -7.48 21.27
N SER A 152 3.29 -7.09 22.29
CA SER A 152 3.47 -5.83 22.99
C SER A 152 4.74 -5.87 23.83
N GLY A 153 5.43 -4.73 23.91
CA GLY A 153 6.61 -4.57 24.75
C GLY A 153 6.75 -3.13 25.22
N ARG A 154 7.96 -2.59 25.08
CA ARG A 154 8.25 -1.21 25.45
C ARG A 154 7.33 -0.24 24.69
N ALA A 155 6.85 0.79 25.38
CA ALA A 155 5.92 1.77 24.86
C ALA A 155 6.39 2.40 23.55
N LYS A 156 7.69 2.74 23.42
CA LYS A 156 8.25 3.22 22.15
C LYS A 156 8.00 2.25 21.00
N CYS A 157 8.30 0.97 21.22
CA CYS A 157 8.16 -0.05 20.18
C CYS A 157 6.69 -0.26 19.81
N ASP A 158 5.79 -0.22 20.78
CA ASP A 158 4.35 -0.31 20.54
C ASP A 158 3.82 0.90 19.76
N VAL A 159 4.28 2.11 20.09
CA VAL A 159 3.95 3.32 19.31
C VAL A 159 4.39 3.14 17.85
N LEU A 160 5.65 2.77 17.62
CA LEU A 160 6.18 2.59 16.27
C LEU A 160 5.46 1.46 15.52
N ALA A 161 5.19 0.33 16.19
CA ALA A 161 4.45 -0.78 15.60
C ALA A 161 3.07 -0.30 15.11
N GLN A 162 2.32 0.42 15.94
CA GLN A 162 0.98 0.86 15.58
C GLN A 162 0.99 1.95 14.51
N LEU A 163 1.95 2.88 14.52
CA LEU A 163 2.14 3.84 13.43
C LEU A 163 2.49 3.12 12.12
N GLY A 164 3.38 2.14 12.17
CA GLY A 164 3.75 1.32 11.02
C GLY A 164 2.57 0.62 10.39
N LEU A 165 1.71 -0.03 11.20
CA LEU A 165 0.46 -0.66 10.73
C LEU A 165 -0.47 0.34 10.03
N ALA A 166 -0.62 1.54 10.60
CA ALA A 166 -1.48 2.57 10.02
C ALA A 166 -0.91 3.11 8.70
N PHE A 167 0.41 3.34 8.64
CA PHE A 167 1.08 3.87 7.46
C PHE A 167 1.12 2.85 6.32
N HIS A 168 1.36 1.58 6.63
CA HIS A 168 1.34 0.49 5.65
C HIS A 168 -0.02 0.41 4.95
N ALA A 169 -1.10 0.23 5.70
CA ALA A 169 -2.44 0.13 5.14
C ALA A 169 -2.87 1.41 4.39
N ALA A 170 -2.41 2.59 4.85
CA ALA A 170 -2.67 3.84 4.15
C ALA A 170 -1.88 3.98 2.84
N GLN A 171 -0.66 3.44 2.77
CA GLN A 171 0.14 3.36 1.55
C GLN A 171 -0.52 2.38 0.56
N ASP A 172 -0.92 1.21 1.03
CA ASP A 172 -1.62 0.20 0.25
C ASP A 172 -2.99 0.68 -0.25
N PHE A 173 -3.69 1.53 0.50
CA PHE A 173 -4.87 2.21 -0.03
C PHE A 173 -4.57 2.93 -1.35
N TYR A 174 -3.48 3.71 -1.42
CA TYR A 174 -3.13 4.39 -2.67
C TYR A 174 -2.59 3.41 -3.71
N ALA A 175 -1.82 2.41 -3.27
CA ALA A 175 -1.18 1.46 -4.17
C ALA A 175 -2.17 0.48 -4.81
N HIS A 176 -3.19 0.02 -4.09
CA HIS A 176 -4.05 -1.12 -4.48
C HIS A 176 -5.51 -0.73 -4.81
N THR A 177 -5.87 0.55 -4.67
CA THR A 177 -7.20 1.06 -5.08
C THR A 177 -7.15 1.84 -6.38
N ASN A 178 -8.30 2.03 -7.02
CA ASN A 178 -8.43 2.88 -8.20
C ASN A 178 -8.42 4.40 -7.92
N TRP A 179 -8.02 4.84 -6.73
CA TRP A 179 -8.15 6.24 -6.27
C TRP A 179 -7.48 7.26 -7.23
N ASN A 180 -6.22 7.02 -7.58
CA ASN A 180 -5.46 7.90 -8.48
C ASN A 180 -5.45 7.40 -9.94
N ASP A 181 -6.11 6.28 -10.23
CA ASP A 181 -6.05 5.66 -11.55
C ASP A 181 -6.81 6.48 -12.59
N THR A 182 -6.32 6.43 -13.82
CA THR A 182 -6.99 7.00 -14.99
C THR A 182 -7.61 5.87 -15.79
N ALA A 183 -8.88 6.02 -16.17
CA ALA A 183 -9.53 5.05 -17.05
C ALA A 183 -8.82 5.02 -18.40
N LEU A 184 -8.50 3.81 -18.90
CA LEU A 184 -7.95 3.66 -20.24
C LEU A 184 -9.05 3.89 -21.28
N ASN A 185 -8.64 4.28 -22.49
CA ASN A 185 -9.51 4.31 -23.67
C ASN A 185 -9.77 2.88 -24.19
N ALA A 186 -10.33 2.03 -23.34
CA ALA A 186 -10.69 0.65 -23.62
C ALA A 186 -11.99 0.28 -22.87
N PRO A 187 -12.71 -0.77 -23.27
CA PRO A 187 -13.90 -1.22 -22.57
C PRO A 187 -13.61 -1.48 -21.08
N LEU A 188 -14.53 -1.07 -20.21
CA LEU A 188 -14.43 -1.33 -18.78
C LEU A 188 -14.58 -2.83 -18.52
N GLY A 189 -13.78 -3.34 -17.60
CA GLY A 189 -13.86 -4.73 -17.20
C GLY A 189 -12.77 -5.12 -16.20
N PRO A 190 -12.69 -6.41 -15.84
CA PRO A 190 -11.75 -6.90 -14.84
C PRO A 190 -10.27 -6.58 -15.10
N LEU A 191 -9.88 -6.46 -16.37
CA LEU A 191 -8.52 -6.13 -16.80
C LEU A 191 -8.32 -4.64 -17.08
N ASN A 192 -9.39 -3.85 -17.07
CA ASN A 192 -9.39 -2.40 -17.27
C ASN A 192 -10.49 -1.79 -16.39
N PRO A 193 -10.32 -1.80 -15.06
CA PRO A 193 -11.31 -1.24 -14.15
C PRO A 193 -11.41 0.29 -14.31
N PRO A 194 -12.51 0.91 -13.83
CA PRO A 194 -12.63 2.37 -13.82
C PRO A 194 -11.59 2.99 -12.89
N GLY A 195 -11.01 4.12 -13.29
CA GLY A 195 -10.16 4.96 -12.45
C GLY A 195 -10.90 6.19 -11.94
N LEU A 196 -10.64 6.61 -10.70
CA LEU A 196 -11.32 7.77 -10.10
C LEU A 196 -10.67 9.12 -10.41
N GLN A 197 -9.46 9.12 -10.98
CA GLN A 197 -8.69 10.31 -11.33
C GLN A 197 -8.60 11.33 -10.20
N LYS A 198 -8.58 10.88 -8.95
CA LYS A 198 -8.40 11.78 -7.82
C LYS A 198 -6.95 12.21 -7.77
N THR A 199 -6.75 13.44 -7.32
CA THR A 199 -5.42 13.98 -7.05
C THR A 199 -5.35 14.37 -5.57
N GLY A 200 -4.18 14.21 -4.98
CA GLY A 200 -3.93 14.57 -3.59
C GLY A 200 -4.51 13.60 -2.56
N ARG A 201 -4.64 14.09 -1.33
CA ARG A 201 -4.95 13.28 -0.15
C ARG A 201 -6.41 12.85 -0.14
N ALA A 202 -6.66 11.55 -0.03
CA ALA A 202 -7.99 11.00 0.14
C ALA A 202 -8.61 11.48 1.46
N PRO A 203 -9.74 12.23 1.43
CA PRO A 203 -10.45 12.62 2.65
C PRO A 203 -10.92 11.41 3.47
N TRP A 204 -11.04 10.25 2.81
CA TRP A 204 -11.36 8.97 3.43
C TRP A 204 -10.33 8.53 4.49
N LEU A 205 -9.05 8.84 4.27
CA LEU A 205 -7.97 8.54 5.22
C LEU A 205 -7.79 9.61 6.31
N ASP A 206 -8.54 10.72 6.28
CA ASP A 206 -8.40 11.77 7.29
C ASP A 206 -9.01 11.31 8.63
N PRO A 207 -8.22 11.17 9.72
CA PRO A 207 -8.72 10.70 11.01
C PRO A 207 -9.69 11.68 11.68
N ARG A 208 -9.71 12.95 11.24
CA ARG A 208 -10.60 13.98 11.75
C ARG A 208 -11.98 13.92 11.12
N LYS A 209 -12.15 13.16 10.04
CA LYS A 209 -13.39 13.05 9.29
C LYS A 209 -14.05 11.69 9.52
N ARG A 210 -15.35 11.61 9.29
CA ARG A 210 -16.13 10.36 9.21
C ARG A 210 -16.86 10.30 7.88
N PRO A 211 -16.12 10.15 6.76
CA PRO A 211 -16.73 10.15 5.44
C PRO A 211 -17.50 8.85 5.21
N GLY A 212 -18.56 8.94 4.40
CA GLY A 212 -19.28 7.78 3.89
C GLY A 212 -18.52 7.06 2.76
N PRO A 213 -19.21 6.15 2.05
CA PRO A 213 -18.67 5.50 0.85
C PRO A 213 -18.15 6.51 -0.17
N VAL A 214 -17.04 6.18 -0.82
CA VAL A 214 -16.54 6.91 -2.00
C VAL A 214 -17.13 6.20 -3.22
N PRO A 215 -18.02 6.84 -4.00
CA PRO A 215 -18.62 6.20 -5.16
C PRO A 215 -17.57 5.70 -6.16
N GLY A 216 -17.69 4.45 -6.59
CA GLY A 216 -16.79 3.82 -7.56
C GLY A 216 -15.40 3.45 -7.04
N LEU A 217 -15.10 3.65 -5.75
CA LEU A 217 -13.84 3.22 -5.15
C LEU A 217 -13.83 1.69 -5.01
N ILE A 218 -12.78 1.07 -5.55
CA ILE A 218 -12.54 -0.37 -5.46
C ILE A 218 -11.08 -0.66 -5.15
N SER A 219 -10.80 -1.84 -4.61
CA SER A 219 -9.45 -2.41 -4.55
C SER A 219 -9.42 -3.80 -5.18
N GLY A 220 -8.23 -4.28 -5.53
CA GLY A 220 -8.14 -5.53 -6.29
C GLY A 220 -8.31 -6.79 -5.42
N CYS A 221 -8.85 -7.85 -6.00
CA CYS A 221 -8.98 -9.16 -5.38
C CYS A 221 -7.61 -9.77 -5.06
N PHE A 222 -7.44 -10.24 -3.81
CA PHE A 222 -6.28 -11.00 -3.35
C PHE A 222 -6.69 -12.15 -2.42
N GLU A 223 -7.24 -13.22 -3.00
CA GLU A 223 -7.74 -14.39 -2.23
C GLU A 223 -6.78 -15.59 -2.23
N GLY A 224 -5.55 -15.41 -2.71
CA GLY A 224 -4.50 -16.43 -2.69
C GLY A 224 -3.53 -16.31 -3.86
N LYS A 225 -2.31 -16.84 -3.66
CA LYS A 225 -1.30 -16.92 -4.71
C LYS A 225 -1.39 -18.26 -5.46
N PRO A 226 -1.32 -18.27 -6.81
CA PRO A 226 -1.31 -17.10 -7.68
C PRO A 226 -2.74 -16.54 -7.86
N GLU A 227 -2.90 -15.21 -7.95
CA GLU A 227 -4.23 -14.57 -8.09
C GLU A 227 -5.03 -15.09 -9.29
N ARG A 228 -4.34 -15.46 -10.37
CA ARG A 228 -4.97 -16.06 -11.56
C ARG A 228 -5.78 -17.32 -11.29
N ALA A 229 -5.49 -18.01 -10.18
CA ALA A 229 -6.16 -19.24 -9.79
C ALA A 229 -7.19 -19.04 -8.67
N ASN A 230 -7.30 -17.84 -8.09
CA ASN A 230 -8.17 -17.58 -6.93
C ASN A 230 -9.13 -16.41 -7.14
N CYS A 231 -8.83 -15.49 -8.06
CA CYS A 231 -9.63 -14.30 -8.34
C CYS A 231 -10.37 -14.44 -9.68
N PHE A 232 -11.35 -15.34 -9.71
CA PHE A 232 -12.25 -15.59 -10.84
C PHE A 232 -13.70 -15.71 -10.36
N PHE A 233 -14.63 -15.59 -11.30
CA PHE A 233 -16.05 -15.86 -11.10
C PHE A 233 -16.62 -16.59 -12.33
N GLY A 234 -17.94 -16.77 -12.37
CA GLY A 234 -18.68 -17.63 -13.31
C GLY A 234 -18.05 -17.80 -14.71
N ASN A 235 -18.15 -19.01 -15.27
CA ASN A 235 -17.57 -19.39 -16.56
C ASN A 235 -16.06 -19.06 -16.72
N GLY A 236 -15.31 -18.91 -15.62
CA GLY A 236 -13.87 -18.65 -15.64
C GLY A 236 -13.50 -17.20 -15.94
N GLN A 237 -14.40 -16.24 -15.72
CA GLN A 237 -14.14 -14.82 -15.89
C GLN A 237 -13.27 -14.27 -14.75
N ASP A 238 -12.40 -13.31 -15.07
CA ASP A 238 -11.50 -12.68 -14.08
C ASP A 238 -12.29 -11.72 -13.17
N ARG A 239 -12.00 -11.71 -11.86
CA ARG A 239 -12.31 -10.54 -11.01
C ARG A 239 -11.30 -9.42 -11.27
N VAL A 240 -11.57 -8.18 -10.87
CA VAL A 240 -10.54 -7.13 -10.83
C VAL A 240 -9.48 -7.59 -9.83
N ARG A 241 -8.31 -7.98 -10.32
CA ARG A 241 -7.24 -8.56 -9.50
C ARG A 241 -6.40 -7.48 -8.83
N HIS A 242 -5.80 -7.80 -7.69
CA HIS A 242 -4.82 -6.93 -7.00
C HIS A 242 -3.76 -6.41 -7.97
N ARG A 243 -3.13 -7.30 -8.75
CA ARG A 243 -2.12 -6.92 -9.75
C ARG A 243 -2.57 -5.90 -10.82
N VAL A 244 -3.88 -5.73 -11.04
CA VAL A 244 -4.42 -4.78 -12.04
C VAL A 244 -4.49 -3.37 -11.47
N LEU A 245 -4.69 -3.25 -10.16
CA LEU A 245 -4.77 -1.96 -9.47
C LEU A 245 -3.48 -1.60 -8.71
N ASN A 246 -2.57 -2.57 -8.54
CA ASN A 246 -1.29 -2.39 -7.86
C ASN A 246 -0.36 -1.48 -8.67
N LYS A 247 0.10 -0.39 -8.05
CA LYS A 247 0.96 0.63 -8.67
C LYS A 247 2.40 0.42 -8.26
N ASP A 248 3.27 0.10 -9.21
CA ASP A 248 4.70 0.32 -9.05
C ASP A 248 5.45 0.22 -10.39
N GLU A 249 5.80 1.35 -11.02
CA GLU A 249 6.74 1.36 -12.16
C GLU A 249 7.76 2.52 -12.08
N GLY A 250 7.72 3.30 -10.99
CA GLY A 250 8.42 4.56 -10.86
C GLY A 250 9.48 4.53 -9.77
N PRO A 251 10.76 4.85 -10.04
CA PRO A 251 11.78 4.83 -9.01
C PRO A 251 11.47 5.88 -7.93
N ILE A 252 11.44 5.44 -6.67
CA ILE A 252 11.31 6.34 -5.52
C ILE A 252 12.70 6.75 -5.05
N ASN A 253 13.06 8.03 -5.26
CA ASN A 253 14.31 8.60 -4.81
C ASN A 253 14.13 9.35 -3.49
N VAL A 254 14.60 8.73 -2.41
CA VAL A 254 14.53 9.29 -1.05
C VAL A 254 15.33 10.59 -0.92
N ALA A 255 16.49 10.69 -1.57
CA ALA A 255 17.37 11.85 -1.45
C ALA A 255 16.76 13.10 -2.12
N SER A 256 16.16 12.94 -3.29
CA SER A 256 15.48 14.04 -4.00
C SER A 256 14.01 14.22 -3.58
N ARG A 257 13.50 13.33 -2.70
CA ARG A 257 12.10 13.27 -2.26
C ARG A 257 11.10 13.23 -3.43
N ARG A 258 11.42 12.43 -4.45
CA ARG A 258 10.58 12.25 -5.65
C ARG A 258 10.16 10.80 -5.80
N ALA A 259 8.90 10.59 -6.13
CA ALA A 259 8.42 9.35 -6.73
C ALA A 259 8.29 9.59 -8.25
N GLY A 260 8.86 8.69 -9.04
CA GLY A 260 8.80 8.70 -10.51
C GLY A 260 7.46 8.25 -11.06
#